data_AF-A0A498IIG7-F1
#
_entry.id   AF-A0A498IIG7-F1
#
_cell.length_a   1.000
_cell.length_b   1.000
_cell.length_c   1.000
_cell.angle_alpha   90.00
_cell.angle_beta   90.00
_cell.angle_gamma   90.00
#
_symmetry.space_group_name_H-M   'P 1'
#
loop_
_entity.id
_entity.type
_entity.pdbx_description
1 polymer ?
#
loop_
_entity_poly.entity_id
_entity_poly.type
_entity_poly.pdbx_seq_one_letter_code
_entity_poly.pdbx_strand_id
1 'polypeptide(L)'
;MVFGVLVDAQLEDLTSMKFTWEIDNFTTLNTRNFYSDIFVAGGYKWRILIFPKGSNNVGWFSMYLDAADSGTLPDGWSRYFQLSLAVVNQIHSKDSVTKETHHQFCTTEIDLGFTCFMPLIELYDPSRGYLVNDTVFICLYV
;
A
#
# COMPACT_ATOMS: atom_id res chain seq x y z
N MET A 1 46.49 15.57 7.56
CA MET A 1 45.63 15.45 8.75
C MET A 1 44.20 15.61 8.26
N VAL A 2 43.43 14.53 8.31
CA VAL A 2 42.02 14.44 7.85
C VAL A 2 41.14 15.21 8.83
N PHE A 3 40.03 15.79 8.38
CA PHE A 3 38.66 15.56 8.88
C PHE A 3 37.66 16.32 7.99
N GLY A 4 36.85 15.54 7.27
CA GLY A 4 35.63 16.01 6.63
C GLY A 4 34.44 15.96 7.58
N VAL A 5 33.27 16.16 6.98
CA VAL A 5 31.90 16.01 7.52
C VAL A 5 31.37 17.19 8.32
N LEU A 6 30.54 17.99 7.65
CA LEU A 6 29.19 18.34 8.12
C LEU A 6 28.25 18.23 6.92
N VAL A 7 27.91 16.99 6.59
CA VAL A 7 26.74 16.66 5.77
C VAL A 7 25.92 15.69 6.62
N ASP A 8 25.26 16.22 7.65
CA ASP A 8 24.25 15.54 8.47
C ASP A 8 23.09 16.56 8.59
N ALA A 9 21.83 16.30 8.29
CA ALA A 9 21.12 15.04 8.08
C ALA A 9 19.85 15.26 7.22
N GLN A 10 19.36 14.17 6.63
CA GLN A 10 18.03 13.99 6.02
C GLN A 10 17.77 14.63 4.66
N LEU A 11 18.63 14.32 3.69
CA LEU A 11 18.15 13.99 2.36
C LEU A 11 18.77 12.65 1.98
N GLU A 12 18.43 11.60 2.74
CA GLU A 12 18.58 10.26 2.20
C GLU A 12 17.65 10.21 1.00
N ASP A 13 18.28 10.16 -0.16
CA ASP A 13 17.70 9.95 -1.47
C ASP A 13 16.55 8.96 -1.32
N LEU A 14 15.31 9.46 -1.32
CA LEU A 14 14.11 8.64 -1.34
C LEU A 14 14.11 7.97 -2.71
N THR A 15 14.84 6.87 -2.82
CA THR A 15 14.71 5.94 -3.94
C THR A 15 13.23 5.62 -4.01
N SER A 16 12.55 6.24 -4.98
CA SER A 16 11.16 5.95 -5.32
C SER A 16 11.05 4.44 -5.44
N MET A 17 10.46 3.81 -4.43
CA MET A 17 10.35 2.37 -4.36
C MET A 17 8.95 2.02 -4.80
N LYS A 18 8.88 1.19 -5.85
CA LYS A 18 7.65 0.64 -6.36
C LYS A 18 7.53 -0.81 -5.91
N PHE A 19 6.44 -1.12 -5.23
CA PHE A 19 6.03 -2.49 -4.98
C PHE A 19 4.78 -2.78 -5.82
N THR A 20 4.75 -3.91 -6.53
CA THR A 20 3.59 -4.36 -7.29
C THR A 20 3.11 -5.68 -6.73
N TRP A 21 1.81 -5.76 -6.48
CA TRP A 21 1.16 -6.96 -5.98
C TRP A 21 0.11 -7.41 -6.98
N GLU A 22 0.32 -8.61 -7.52
CA GLU A 22 -0.62 -9.33 -8.36
C GLU A 22 -1.48 -10.24 -7.49
N ILE A 23 -2.79 -10.17 -7.70
CA ILE A 23 -3.76 -10.96 -6.94
C ILE A 23 -4.62 -11.74 -7.93
N ASP A 24 -4.29 -13.01 -8.12
CA ASP A 24 -5.06 -13.94 -8.94
C ASP A 24 -6.27 -14.49 -8.20
N ASN A 25 -7.22 -15.02 -8.99
CA ASN A 25 -8.47 -15.60 -8.51
C ASN A 25 -9.23 -14.67 -7.56
N PHE A 26 -9.19 -13.36 -7.82
CA PHE A 26 -9.63 -12.31 -6.91
C PHE A 26 -11.10 -12.46 -6.51
N THR A 27 -11.97 -12.83 -7.46
CA THR A 27 -13.40 -13.07 -7.20
C THR A 27 -13.64 -14.21 -6.21
N THR A 28 -12.71 -15.15 -6.09
CA THR A 28 -12.81 -16.30 -5.19
C THR A 28 -12.24 -16.03 -3.80
N LEU A 29 -11.62 -14.87 -3.56
CA LEU A 29 -11.10 -14.49 -2.24
C LEU A 29 -12.25 -14.40 -1.23
N ASN A 30 -12.40 -15.47 -0.45
CA ASN A 30 -13.41 -15.58 0.59
C ASN A 30 -12.83 -15.35 1.98
N THR A 31 -12.07 -14.27 2.12
CA THR A 31 -11.50 -13.80 3.38
C THR A 31 -11.99 -12.40 3.71
N ARG A 32 -12.02 -12.06 5.00
CA ARG A 32 -12.29 -10.69 5.44
C ARG A 32 -11.18 -9.74 5.00
N ASN A 33 -9.93 -10.17 5.15
CA ASN A 33 -8.75 -9.41 4.80
C ASN A 33 -7.68 -10.30 4.15
N PHE A 34 -6.79 -9.69 3.39
CA PHE A 34 -5.72 -10.39 2.70
C PHE A 34 -4.46 -9.53 2.69
N TYR A 35 -3.31 -10.15 2.88
CA TYR A 35 -2.02 -9.48 2.93
C TYR A 35 -1.18 -9.82 1.70
N SER A 36 -0.38 -8.86 1.24
CA SER A 36 0.72 -9.13 0.33
C SER A 36 1.86 -9.85 1.05
N ASP A 37 2.86 -10.27 0.28
CA ASP A 37 4.18 -10.56 0.82
C ASP A 37 4.80 -9.33 1.48
N ILE A 38 5.75 -9.59 2.38
CA ILE A 38 6.50 -8.55 3.08
C ILE A 38 7.61 -8.02 2.16
N PHE A 39 7.76 -6.70 2.11
CA PHE A 39 8.87 -6.02 1.45
C PHE A 39 9.57 -5.05 2.41
N VAL A 40 10.80 -4.65 2.05
CA VAL A 40 11.62 -3.77 2.90
C VAL A 40 11.78 -2.40 2.23
N ALA A 41 11.42 -1.35 2.95
CA ALA A 41 11.61 0.05 2.53
C ALA A 41 12.05 0.88 3.74
N GLY A 42 13.08 1.72 3.56
CA GLY A 42 13.66 2.53 4.65
C GLY A 42 14.21 1.69 5.82
N GLY A 43 14.59 0.42 5.58
CA GLY A 43 15.05 -0.50 6.62
C GLY A 43 13.95 -1.17 7.46
N TYR A 44 12.68 -0.98 7.12
CA TYR A 44 11.53 -1.56 7.84
C TYR A 44 10.74 -2.51 6.96
N LYS A 45 10.06 -3.48 7.61
CA LYS A 45 9.22 -4.47 6.94
C LYS A 45 7.79 -3.97 6.82
N TRP A 46 7.30 -3.95 5.60
CA TRP A 46 5.98 -3.47 5.22
C TRP A 46 5.22 -4.53 4.45
N ARG A 47 3.90 -4.42 4.45
CA ARG A 47 3.00 -5.23 3.59
C ARG A 47 1.75 -4.43 3.26
N ILE A 48 1.11 -4.75 2.15
CA ILE A 48 -0.20 -4.22 1.80
C ILE A 48 -1.26 -5.09 2.47
N LEU A 49 -2.24 -4.45 3.11
CA LEU A 49 -3.43 -5.06 3.69
C LEU A 49 -4.65 -4.62 2.88
N ILE A 50 -5.43 -5.57 2.36
CA ILE A 50 -6.70 -5.27 1.69
C ILE A 50 -7.88 -5.89 2.41
N PHE A 51 -9.03 -5.26 2.24
CA PHE A 51 -10.33 -5.84 2.54
C PHE A 51 -11.11 -5.92 1.22
N PRO A 52 -11.09 -7.08 0.53
CA PRO A 52 -11.64 -7.21 -0.83
C PRO A 52 -13.14 -6.89 -0.94
N LYS A 53 -13.87 -6.97 0.19
CA LYS A 53 -15.32 -6.73 0.28
C LYS A 53 -15.68 -5.58 1.26
N GLY A 54 -14.67 -4.82 1.70
CA GLY A 54 -14.79 -3.69 2.62
C GLY A 54 -14.38 -4.02 4.05
N SER A 55 -13.73 -3.07 4.72
CA SER A 55 -13.35 -3.20 6.14
C SER A 55 -14.51 -2.86 7.08
N ASN A 56 -14.95 -1.59 7.04
CA ASN A 56 -16.08 -1.04 7.80
C ASN A 56 -17.20 -0.52 6.90
N ASN A 57 -16.93 -0.31 5.62
CA ASN A 57 -17.88 0.19 4.63
C ASN A 57 -18.13 -0.88 3.58
N VAL A 58 -19.29 -1.53 3.67
CA VAL A 58 -19.71 -2.57 2.71
C VAL A 58 -19.80 -1.96 1.30
N GLY A 59 -19.38 -2.73 0.29
CA GLY A 59 -19.44 -2.28 -1.10
C GLY A 59 -18.22 -1.46 -1.55
N TRP A 60 -17.22 -1.29 -0.68
CA TRP A 60 -15.95 -0.64 -1.00
C TRP A 60 -14.80 -1.62 -0.94
N PHE A 61 -13.86 -1.47 -1.86
CA PHE A 61 -12.53 -2.02 -1.73
C PHE A 61 -11.72 -1.13 -0.78
N SER A 62 -11.13 -1.70 0.26
CA SER A 62 -10.27 -0.98 1.21
C SER A 62 -8.83 -1.48 1.10
N MET A 63 -7.87 -0.56 1.23
CA MET A 63 -6.45 -0.85 1.06
C MET A 63 -5.62 -0.01 2.03
N TYR A 64 -4.63 -0.63 2.67
CA TYR A 64 -3.76 -0.04 3.68
C TYR A 64 -2.32 -0.52 3.50
N LEU A 65 -1.37 0.30 3.95
CA LEU A 65 0.00 -0.10 4.25
C LEU A 65 0.07 -0.46 5.73
N ASP A 66 0.65 -1.61 6.06
CA ASP A 66 0.78 -2.14 7.41
C ASP A 66 2.26 -2.41 7.74
N ALA A 67 2.69 -2.02 8.94
CA ALA A 67 4.01 -2.33 9.47
C ALA A 67 4.04 -3.79 9.95
N ALA A 68 4.65 -4.68 9.16
CA ALA A 68 4.56 -6.12 9.34
C ALA A 68 5.14 -6.63 10.68
N ASP A 69 6.16 -5.94 11.18
CA ASP A 69 6.87 -6.30 12.42
C ASP A 69 6.50 -5.37 13.59
N SER A 70 5.35 -4.71 13.54
CA SER A 70 4.92 -3.68 14.50
C SER A 70 5.04 -4.11 15.97
N GLY A 71 4.74 -5.38 16.29
CA GLY A 71 4.86 -5.93 17.65
C GLY A 71 6.30 -6.08 18.18
N THR A 72 7.31 -5.84 17.36
CA THR A 72 8.73 -5.91 17.74
C THR A 72 9.45 -4.57 17.64
N LEU A 73 8.73 -3.51 17.25
CA LEU A 73 9.30 -2.17 17.15
C LEU A 73 9.61 -1.62 18.54
N PRO A 74 10.72 -0.87 18.70
CA PRO A 74 11.08 -0.29 19.99
C PRO A 74 10.08 0.80 20.40
N ASP A 75 9.95 1.01 21.72
CA ASP A 75 9.13 2.09 22.27
C ASP A 75 9.55 3.45 21.69
N GLY A 76 8.56 4.27 21.32
CA GLY A 76 8.79 5.59 20.72
C GLY A 76 9.23 5.56 19.25
N TRP A 77 9.24 4.39 18.59
CA TRP A 77 9.45 4.32 17.16
C TRP A 77 8.42 5.15 16.40
N SER A 78 8.89 5.97 15.45
CA SER A 78 8.03 6.63 14.48
C SER A 78 8.72 6.85 13.15
N ARG A 79 7.99 6.77 12.04
CA ARG A 79 8.52 7.01 10.70
C ARG A 79 7.50 7.77 9.85
N TYR A 80 7.96 8.83 9.20
CA TYR A 80 7.15 9.54 8.22
C TYR A 80 7.23 8.83 6.88
N PHE A 81 6.07 8.60 6.27
CA PHE A 81 5.93 8.04 4.93
C PHE A 81 5.00 8.92 4.11
N GLN A 82 5.47 9.33 2.95
CA GLN A 82 4.59 9.73 1.85
C GLN A 82 4.39 8.50 0.98
N LEU A 83 3.15 8.11 0.75
CA LEU A 83 2.85 6.92 -0.02
C LEU A 83 1.71 7.16 -1.01
N SER A 84 1.77 6.43 -2.11
CA SER A 84 0.70 6.36 -3.10
C SER A 84 0.27 4.92 -3.31
N LEU A 85 -1.01 4.64 -3.14
CA LEU A 85 -1.62 3.33 -3.41
C LEU A 85 -2.44 3.42 -4.68
N ALA A 86 -2.30 2.44 -5.56
CA ALA A 86 -2.98 2.39 -6.84
C ALA A 86 -3.63 1.03 -7.12
N VAL A 87 -4.83 1.04 -7.69
CA VAL A 87 -5.39 -0.09 -8.44
C VAL A 87 -5.12 0.18 -9.92
N VAL A 88 -4.37 -0.71 -10.55
CA VAL A 88 -3.94 -0.54 -11.94
C VAL A 88 -5.09 -0.87 -12.89
N ASN A 89 -5.32 0.02 -13.85
CA ASN A 89 -6.15 -0.29 -15.00
C ASN A 89 -5.31 -1.06 -16.02
N GLN A 90 -5.70 -2.30 -16.30
CA GLN A 90 -4.93 -3.25 -17.12
C GLN A 90 -5.17 -3.06 -18.62
N ILE A 91 -6.17 -2.28 -19.02
CA ILE A 91 -6.50 -1.97 -20.42
C ILE A 91 -5.95 -0.59 -20.80
N HIS A 92 -6.15 0.40 -19.92
CA HIS A 92 -5.76 1.79 -20.14
C HIS A 92 -5.00 2.31 -18.92
N SER A 93 -3.67 2.18 -18.92
CA SER A 93 -2.83 2.48 -17.74
C SER A 93 -3.02 3.88 -17.14
N LYS A 94 -3.39 4.87 -17.95
CA LYS A 94 -3.68 6.26 -17.52
C LYS A 94 -4.93 6.39 -16.65
N ASP A 95 -5.83 5.42 -16.74
CA ASP A 95 -7.09 5.39 -15.99
C ASP A 95 -6.93 4.61 -14.67
N SER A 96 -5.70 4.29 -14.25
CA SER A 96 -5.45 3.69 -12.94
C SER A 96 -5.87 4.63 -11.82
N VAL A 97 -6.58 4.12 -10.82
CA VAL A 97 -6.97 4.92 -9.66
C VAL A 97 -5.84 4.92 -8.66
N THR A 98 -5.28 6.10 -8.40
CA THR A 98 -4.20 6.30 -7.42
C THR A 98 -4.68 7.26 -6.33
N LYS A 99 -4.38 6.94 -5.07
CA LYS A 99 -4.60 7.83 -3.94
C LYS A 99 -3.31 7.99 -3.16
N GLU A 100 -2.98 9.23 -2.85
CA GLU A 100 -1.77 9.60 -2.13
C GLU A 100 -2.12 10.05 -0.72
N THR A 101 -1.24 9.76 0.22
CA THR A 101 -1.35 10.24 1.59
C THR A 101 0.03 10.37 2.22
N HIS A 102 0.11 11.11 3.30
CA HIS A 102 1.30 11.21 4.12
C HIS A 102 0.93 10.96 5.57
N HIS A 103 1.80 10.27 6.30
CA HIS A 103 1.53 9.92 7.69
C HIS A 103 2.80 9.62 8.45
N GLN A 104 2.72 9.78 9.77
CA GLN A 104 3.74 9.35 10.69
C GLN A 104 3.28 8.06 11.36
N PHE A 105 3.76 6.93 10.88
CA PHE A 105 3.57 5.65 11.54
C PHE A 105 4.23 5.69 12.92
N CYS A 106 3.56 5.13 13.93
CA CYS A 106 4.09 4.99 15.27
C CYS A 106 3.57 3.70 15.92
N THR A 107 4.03 3.38 17.12
CA THR A 107 3.63 2.14 17.82
C THR A 107 2.12 2.02 18.09
N THR A 108 1.38 3.13 18.05
CA THR A 108 -0.10 3.14 18.19
C THR A 108 -0.84 3.29 16.87
N GLU A 109 -0.16 3.66 15.78
CA GLU A 109 -0.71 3.87 14.45
C GLU A 109 0.15 3.06 13.46
N ILE A 110 -0.15 1.77 13.39
CA ILE A 110 0.67 0.76 12.71
C ILE A 110 0.23 0.51 11.26
N ASP A 111 -0.96 0.99 10.90
CA ASP A 111 -1.50 0.94 9.55
C ASP A 111 -2.02 2.30 9.09
N LEU A 112 -2.05 2.49 7.77
CA LEU A 112 -2.61 3.68 7.13
C LEU A 112 -3.14 3.32 5.76
N GLY A 113 -4.30 3.86 5.40
CA GLY A 113 -4.81 3.70 4.05
C GLY A 113 -6.16 4.33 3.83
N PHE A 114 -6.93 3.69 2.96
CA PHE A 114 -8.21 4.19 2.49
C PHE A 114 -9.29 3.14 2.72
N THR A 115 -10.14 3.39 3.71
CA THR A 115 -11.36 2.59 3.98
C THR A 115 -12.29 2.56 2.76
N CYS A 116 -12.37 3.67 2.03
CA CYS A 116 -13.10 3.78 0.77
C CYS A 116 -12.12 4.03 -0.38
N PHE A 117 -11.35 3.03 -0.79
CA PHE A 117 -10.40 3.19 -1.90
C PHE A 117 -11.15 3.26 -3.25
N MET A 118 -11.89 2.21 -3.60
CA MET A 118 -12.63 2.10 -4.86
C MET A 118 -13.99 1.41 -4.62
N PRO A 119 -15.10 1.87 -5.21
CA PRO A 119 -16.36 1.15 -5.16
C PRO A 119 -16.22 -0.24 -5.80
N LEU A 120 -16.74 -1.29 -5.16
CA LEU A 120 -16.68 -2.64 -5.73
C LEU A 120 -17.42 -2.74 -7.06
N ILE A 121 -18.50 -1.98 -7.23
CA ILE A 121 -19.23 -1.91 -8.50
C ILE A 121 -18.36 -1.40 -9.65
N GLU A 122 -17.37 -0.55 -9.40
CA GLU A 122 -16.41 -0.11 -10.41
C GLU A 122 -15.29 -1.12 -10.59
N LEU A 123 -14.77 -1.70 -9.49
CA LEU A 123 -13.71 -2.69 -9.53
C LEU A 123 -14.11 -3.94 -10.34
N TYR A 124 -15.34 -4.42 -10.15
CA TYR A 124 -15.87 -5.62 -10.80
C TYR A 124 -16.51 -5.36 -12.17
N ASP A 125 -16.67 -4.10 -12.60
CA ASP A 125 -17.21 -3.78 -13.93
C ASP A 125 -16.18 -4.14 -15.01
N PRO A 126 -16.44 -5.14 -15.86
CA PRO A 126 -15.47 -5.60 -16.87
C PRO A 126 -15.11 -4.51 -17.89
N SER A 127 -15.97 -3.49 -18.07
CA SER A 127 -15.70 -2.38 -18.98
C SER A 127 -14.69 -1.37 -18.42
N ARG A 128 -14.41 -1.42 -17.11
CA ARG A 128 -13.49 -0.50 -16.42
C ARG A 128 -12.04 -0.95 -16.45
N GLY A 129 -11.78 -2.25 -16.63
CA GLY A 129 -10.42 -2.78 -16.83
C GLY A 129 -9.55 -2.94 -15.57
N TYR A 130 -10.13 -2.88 -14.37
CA TYR A 130 -9.38 -3.08 -13.11
C TYR A 130 -9.24 -4.57 -12.73
N LEU A 131 -10.29 -5.35 -12.96
CA LEU A 131 -10.29 -6.81 -12.84
C LEU A 131 -10.28 -7.43 -14.24
N VAL A 132 -9.20 -8.10 -14.61
CA VAL A 132 -9.03 -8.75 -15.92
C VAL A 132 -8.50 -10.16 -15.69
N ASN A 133 -9.11 -11.16 -16.34
CA ASN A 133 -8.78 -12.58 -16.14
C ASN A 133 -8.81 -13.05 -14.68
N ASP A 134 -9.72 -12.47 -13.88
CA ASP A 134 -9.82 -12.69 -12.44
C ASP A 134 -8.58 -12.25 -11.63
N THR A 135 -7.78 -11.34 -12.20
CA THR A 135 -6.56 -10.79 -11.58
C THR A 135 -6.72 -9.29 -11.34
N VAL A 136 -6.26 -8.82 -10.18
CA VAL A 136 -6.14 -7.39 -9.84
C VAL A 136 -4.67 -7.05 -9.57
N PHE A 137 -4.21 -5.92 -10.10
CA PHE A 137 -2.87 -5.39 -9.81
C PHE A 137 -2.94 -4.17 -8.91
N ILE A 138 -2.19 -4.23 -7.82
CA ILE A 138 -2.02 -3.12 -6.88
C ILE A 138 -0.58 -2.62 -6.98
N CYS A 139 -0.39 -1.31 -6.93
CA CYS A 139 0.92 -0.70 -6.79
C CYS A 139 1.00 0.18 -5.55
N LEU A 140 2.10 0.07 -4.83
CA LEU A 140 2.52 1.03 -3.81
C LEU A 140 3.75 1.78 -4.34
N TYR A 141 3.74 3.09 -4.14
CA TYR A 141 4.88 3.98 -4.36
C TYR A 141 5.21 4.64 -3.02
N VAL A 142 6.47 4.58 -2.62
CA VAL A 142 7.03 5.18 -1.40
C VAL A 142 8.34 5.89 -1.70
#